data_AF-A0A660ZPV6-F1
#
_entry.id   AF-A0A660ZPV6-F1
#
_cell.length_a   1.000
_cell.length_b   1.000
_cell.length_c   1.000
_cell.angle_alpha   90.00
_cell.angle_beta   90.00
_cell.angle_gamma   90.00
#
_symmetry.space_group_name_H-M   'P 1'
#
loop_
_entity.id
_entity.type
_entity.pdbx_description
1 polymer ?
#
loop_
_entity_poly.entity_id
_entity_poly.type
_entity_poly.pdbx_seq_one_letter_code
_entity_poly.pdbx_strand_id
1 'polypeptide(L)'
;MKRRLNRLRRKKHRLIVGIAVDESASMLDAAIVSVSGSGDETVLMLKGFASRELPGELSAAIAALGSSDDFEYEDAAGINFLILHNMMRLYEQLLDSSGIASNKVDLISVEDLQVGDFSFPIDPMTLGEMTNRLVSSRFYIGSGDEKSEEMPVSRALLRSMLDHMIDRFGLDTEVRKAAAVALLGNEAIFNERASEVVNETGAGERKRRRTLKTMKKAAGIEGEGTSYLYGEFHFPD
;
A
#
# COMPACT_ATOMS: atom_id res chain seq x y z
N MET A 1 -10.78 -14.93 3.87
CA MET A 1 -10.25 -13.71 3.24
C MET A 1 -11.32 -12.94 2.50
N LYS A 2 -11.97 -13.51 1.47
CA LYS A 2 -13.11 -12.90 0.75
C LYS A 2 -14.20 -12.30 1.66
N ARG A 3 -14.58 -12.99 2.75
CA ARG A 3 -15.55 -12.46 3.75
C ARG A 3 -15.09 -11.16 4.45
N ARG A 4 -13.80 -11.02 4.77
CA ARG A 4 -13.25 -9.81 5.44
C ARG A 4 -13.25 -8.62 4.47
N LEU A 5 -12.85 -8.81 3.22
CA LEU A 5 -12.93 -7.75 2.20
C LEU A 5 -14.37 -7.36 1.87
N ASN A 6 -15.27 -8.33 1.74
CA ASN A 6 -16.70 -8.05 1.55
C ASN A 6 -17.30 -7.26 2.73
N ARG A 7 -16.81 -7.48 3.96
CA ARG A 7 -17.21 -6.68 5.12
C ARG A 7 -16.73 -5.22 5.00
N LEU A 8 -15.51 -5.00 4.50
CA LEU A 8 -14.99 -3.65 4.26
C LEU A 8 -15.74 -2.90 3.16
N ARG A 9 -16.07 -3.59 2.06
CA ARG A 9 -16.90 -3.04 0.96
C ARG A 9 -18.23 -2.49 1.47
N ARG A 10 -18.88 -3.22 2.37
CA ARG A 10 -20.21 -2.87 2.92
C ARG A 10 -20.17 -1.74 3.94
N LYS A 11 -19.00 -1.34 4.42
CA LYS A 11 -18.92 -0.21 5.35
C LYS A 11 -19.31 1.09 4.65
N LYS A 12 -20.06 1.95 5.34
CA LYS A 12 -20.33 3.30 4.85
C LYS A 12 -19.06 4.16 4.85
N HIS A 13 -18.26 4.01 5.90
CA HIS A 13 -16.98 4.68 6.08
C HIS A 13 -15.90 3.66 6.46
N ARG A 14 -14.73 3.79 5.85
CA ARG A 14 -13.52 3.00 6.16
C ARG A 14 -12.47 3.94 6.71
N LEU A 15 -11.81 3.51 7.79
CA LEU A 15 -10.68 4.24 8.36
C LEU A 15 -9.39 3.59 7.86
N ILE A 16 -8.67 4.26 6.97
CA ILE A 16 -7.53 3.72 6.26
C ILE A 16 -6.29 4.53 6.63
N VAL A 17 -5.20 3.84 6.93
CA VAL A 17 -3.88 4.46 7.06
C VAL A 17 -3.13 4.25 5.76
N GLY A 18 -2.67 5.31 5.11
CA GLY A 18 -1.73 5.22 4.00
C GLY A 18 -0.33 5.53 4.49
N ILE A 19 0.64 4.68 4.16
CA ILE A 19 2.07 4.85 4.46
C ILE A 19 2.80 4.98 3.13
N ALA A 20 3.49 6.10 2.97
CA ALA A 20 4.31 6.41 1.82
C ALA A 20 5.77 6.58 2.25
N VAL A 21 6.68 6.37 1.32
CA VAL A 21 8.12 6.62 1.52
C VAL A 21 8.56 7.63 0.48
N ASP A 22 9.35 8.62 0.86
CA ASP A 22 9.80 9.65 -0.06
C ASP A 22 10.71 9.11 -1.18
N GLU A 23 11.13 9.99 -2.09
CA GLU A 23 11.95 9.62 -3.24
C GLU A 23 13.36 9.20 -2.87
N SER A 24 13.91 9.82 -1.83
CA SER A 24 15.27 9.55 -1.38
C SER A 24 15.36 8.43 -0.34
N ALA A 25 14.23 7.80 0.02
CA ALA A 25 14.13 6.87 1.14
C ALA A 25 14.75 7.44 2.43
N SER A 26 14.54 8.73 2.66
CA SER A 26 14.93 9.48 3.84
C SER A 26 13.77 9.70 4.81
N MET A 27 12.53 9.58 4.34
CA MET A 27 11.34 9.93 5.10
C MET A 27 10.19 8.97 4.82
N LEU A 28 9.51 8.56 5.89
CA LEU A 28 8.23 7.88 5.83
C LEU A 28 7.13 8.87 6.23
N ASP A 29 6.08 8.92 5.43
CA ASP A 29 4.88 9.71 5.68
C ASP A 29 3.69 8.79 5.92
N ALA A 30 2.85 9.11 6.89
CA ALA A 30 1.63 8.37 7.14
C ALA A 30 0.45 9.30 7.38
N ALA A 31 -0.68 8.97 6.75
CA ALA A 31 -1.93 9.69 6.89
C ALA A 31 -3.03 8.72 7.29
N ILE A 32 -3.83 9.10 8.28
CA ILE A 32 -5.06 8.38 8.61
C ILE A 32 -6.24 9.14 8.03
N VAL A 33 -7.01 8.48 7.17
CA VAL A 33 -8.12 9.06 6.42
C VAL A 33 -9.38 8.26 6.63
N SER A 34 -10.50 8.97 6.75
CA SER A 34 -11.83 8.39 6.67
C SER A 34 -12.32 8.51 5.23
N VAL A 35 -12.58 7.36 4.59
CA VAL A 35 -13.02 7.29 3.19
C VAL A 35 -14.43 6.71 3.11
N SER A 36 -15.28 7.30 2.29
CA SER A 36 -16.57 6.74 1.87
C SER A 36 -16.70 6.71 0.36
N GLY A 37 -17.55 5.84 -0.16
CA GLY A 37 -17.70 5.64 -1.60
C GLY A 37 -16.49 4.95 -2.25
N SER A 38 -16.48 4.99 -3.57
CA SER A 38 -15.42 4.52 -4.46
C SER A 38 -15.51 5.24 -5.81
N GLY A 39 -14.41 5.37 -6.55
CA GLY A 39 -14.38 6.10 -7.82
C GLY A 39 -14.81 7.56 -7.66
N ASP A 40 -15.70 8.05 -8.52
CA ASP A 40 -16.14 9.45 -8.55
C ASP A 40 -16.96 9.87 -7.32
N GLU A 41 -17.55 8.89 -6.61
CA GLU A 41 -18.29 9.11 -5.35
C GLU A 41 -17.38 9.14 -4.12
N THR A 42 -16.07 9.01 -4.30
CA THR A 42 -15.13 8.96 -3.19
C THR A 42 -15.11 10.28 -2.44
N VAL A 43 -15.30 10.21 -1.13
CA VAL A 43 -15.11 11.33 -0.20
C VAL A 43 -14.04 10.95 0.79
N LEU A 44 -13.03 11.80 0.92
CA LEU A 44 -11.92 11.64 1.83
C LEU A 44 -11.95 12.73 2.90
N MET A 45 -11.65 12.34 4.14
CA MET A 45 -11.47 13.25 5.26
C MET A 45 -10.20 12.87 6.01
N LEU A 46 -9.22 13.77 6.05
CA LEU A 46 -8.01 13.59 6.84
C LEU A 46 -8.35 13.61 8.33
N LYS A 47 -7.79 12.65 9.07
CA LYS A 47 -7.96 12.52 10.52
C LYS A 47 -6.65 12.73 11.29
N GLY A 48 -5.51 12.55 10.63
CA GLY A 48 -4.20 12.75 11.21
C GLY A 48 -3.11 12.51 10.18
N PHE A 49 -1.94 13.07 10.44
CA PHE A 49 -0.75 12.94 9.62
C PHE A 49 0.48 12.90 10.54
N ALA A 50 1.49 12.12 10.14
CA ALA A 50 2.78 12.06 10.81
C ALA A 50 3.86 11.75 9.76
N SER A 51 5.05 12.29 10.00
CA SER A 51 6.25 11.98 9.24
C SER A 51 7.34 11.48 10.17
N ARG A 52 8.23 10.65 9.65
CA ARG A 52 9.37 10.10 10.37
C ARG A 52 10.58 10.04 9.44
N GLU A 53 11.66 10.68 9.86
CA GLU A 53 12.95 10.51 9.22
C GLU A 53 13.48 9.09 9.44
N LEU A 54 13.97 8.49 8.36
CA LEU A 54 14.70 7.24 8.40
C LEU A 54 16.14 7.51 8.88
N PRO A 55 16.75 6.59 9.65
CA PRO A 55 18.14 6.73 10.03
C PRO A 55 19.04 6.89 8.79
N GLY A 56 19.98 7.84 8.82
CA GLY A 56 20.85 8.11 7.66
C GLY A 56 21.63 6.87 7.19
N GLU A 57 21.99 5.97 8.11
CA GLU A 57 22.61 4.67 7.80
C GLU A 57 21.68 3.76 6.97
N LEU A 58 20.37 3.76 7.27
CA LEU A 58 19.38 3.00 6.51
C LEU A 58 19.18 3.60 5.12
N SER A 59 19.06 4.92 5.00
CA SER A 59 18.95 5.59 3.71
C SER A 59 20.20 5.36 2.85
N ALA A 60 21.40 5.36 3.45
CA ALA A 60 22.64 5.03 2.78
C ALA A 60 22.69 3.57 2.33
N ALA A 61 22.23 2.63 3.17
CA ALA A 61 22.16 1.20 2.80
C ALA A 61 21.17 0.97 1.64
N ILE A 62 20.02 1.65 1.66
CA ILE A 62 19.04 1.62 0.56
C ILE A 62 19.65 2.19 -0.72
N ALA A 63 20.33 3.33 -0.65
CA ALA A 63 20.99 3.92 -1.81
C ALA A 63 22.09 3.01 -2.38
N ALA A 64 22.88 2.38 -1.50
CA ALA A 64 23.90 1.42 -1.89
C ALA A 64 23.28 0.22 -2.64
N LEU A 65 22.17 -0.33 -2.12
CA LEU A 65 21.42 -1.42 -2.75
C LEU A 65 20.95 -1.08 -4.16
N GLY A 66 20.58 0.17 -4.43
CA GLY A 66 20.16 0.61 -5.77
C GLY A 66 21.30 0.81 -6.76
N SER A 67 22.56 0.79 -6.31
CA SER A 67 23.74 1.17 -7.11
C SER A 67 24.74 0.05 -7.36
N SER A 68 24.56 -1.12 -6.72
CA SER A 68 25.46 -2.27 -6.85
C SER A 68 24.72 -3.44 -7.48
N ASP A 69 25.38 -4.10 -8.45
CA ASP A 69 24.87 -5.32 -9.11
C ASP A 69 25.12 -6.59 -8.25
N ASP A 70 25.95 -6.50 -7.22
CA ASP A 70 26.32 -7.60 -6.32
C ASP A 70 25.79 -7.33 -4.90
N PHE A 71 24.51 -7.59 -4.67
CA PHE A 71 23.92 -7.53 -3.32
C PHE A 71 23.37 -8.88 -2.87
N GLU A 72 23.64 -9.23 -1.62
CA GLU A 72 23.20 -10.48 -1.04
C GLU A 72 21.77 -10.35 -0.46
N TYR A 73 20.99 -11.43 -0.51
CA TYR A 73 19.64 -11.49 0.07
C TYR A 73 19.63 -11.18 1.58
N GLU A 74 20.76 -11.33 2.27
CA GLU A 74 20.92 -11.03 3.69
C GLU A 74 20.82 -9.52 3.96
N ASP A 75 21.46 -8.68 3.14
CA ASP A 75 21.37 -7.23 3.25
C ASP A 75 19.94 -6.73 3.01
N ALA A 76 19.28 -7.29 1.99
CA ALA A 76 17.89 -6.99 1.70
C ALA A 76 16.98 -7.39 2.89
N ALA A 77 17.25 -8.51 3.56
CA ALA A 77 16.51 -8.89 4.76
C ALA A 77 16.73 -7.89 5.92
N GLY A 78 17.96 -7.43 6.12
CA GLY A 78 18.31 -6.41 7.12
C GLY A 78 17.60 -5.07 6.86
N ILE A 79 17.66 -4.57 5.62
CA ILE A 79 16.96 -3.36 5.19
C ILE A 79 15.44 -3.52 5.38
N ASN A 80 14.87 -4.66 4.97
CA ASN A 80 13.45 -4.94 5.13
C ASN A 80 13.00 -4.89 6.59
N PHE A 81 13.78 -5.47 7.50
CA PHE A 81 13.50 -5.40 8.94
C PHE A 81 13.47 -3.95 9.44
N LEU A 82 14.46 -3.15 9.05
CA LEU A 82 14.56 -1.75 9.48
C LEU A 82 13.44 -0.87 8.90
N ILE A 83 13.04 -1.10 7.64
CA ILE A 83 11.90 -0.42 7.02
C ILE A 83 10.61 -0.75 7.76
N LEU A 84 10.32 -2.04 7.97
CA LEU A 84 9.12 -2.48 8.69
C LEU A 84 9.08 -1.95 10.13
N HIS A 85 10.23 -1.93 10.82
CA HIS A 85 10.35 -1.34 12.14
C HIS A 85 9.95 0.14 12.14
N ASN A 86 10.48 0.93 11.21
CA ASN A 86 10.18 2.36 11.13
C ASN A 86 8.73 2.62 10.69
N MET A 87 8.16 1.80 9.80
CA MET A 87 6.74 1.86 9.45
C MET A 87 5.84 1.60 10.66
N MET A 88 6.15 0.60 11.49
CA MET A 88 5.41 0.33 12.72
C MET A 88 5.50 1.50 13.70
N ARG A 89 6.70 2.05 13.92
CA ARG A 89 6.89 3.22 14.80
C ARG A 89 6.10 4.42 14.33
N LEU A 90 6.10 4.67 13.02
CA LEU A 90 5.31 5.74 12.43
C LEU A 90 3.81 5.51 12.60
N TYR A 91 3.35 4.27 12.43
CA TYR A 91 1.95 3.89 12.67
C TYR A 91 1.54 4.13 14.14
N GLU A 92 2.36 3.69 15.11
CA GLU A 92 2.12 3.95 16.55
C GLU A 92 2.02 5.46 16.82
N GLN A 93 3.01 6.23 16.36
CA GLN A 93 3.04 7.69 16.49
C GLN A 93 1.81 8.37 15.89
N LEU A 94 1.35 7.92 14.73
CA LEU A 94 0.17 8.45 14.06
C LEU A 94 -1.12 8.17 14.85
N LEU A 95 -1.25 6.98 15.45
CA LEU A 95 -2.40 6.64 16.27
C LEU A 95 -2.43 7.45 17.58
N ASP A 96 -1.27 7.58 18.22
CA ASP A 96 -1.12 8.34 19.46
C ASP A 96 -1.47 9.81 19.25
N SER A 97 -0.95 10.43 18.18
CA SER A 97 -1.20 11.84 17.87
C SER A 97 -2.64 12.11 17.41
N SER A 98 -3.29 11.15 16.74
CA SER A 98 -4.67 11.27 16.28
C SER A 98 -5.72 10.87 17.33
N GLY A 99 -5.32 10.22 18.43
CA GLY A 99 -6.21 9.67 19.44
C GLY A 99 -7.08 8.52 18.92
N ILE A 100 -6.72 7.92 17.79
CA ILE A 100 -7.48 6.84 17.17
C ILE A 100 -6.97 5.50 17.69
N ALA A 101 -7.86 4.70 18.28
CA ALA A 101 -7.51 3.34 18.66
C ALA A 101 -7.20 2.47 17.44
N SER A 102 -6.10 1.71 17.49
CA SER A 102 -5.67 0.80 16.41
C SER A 102 -6.80 -0.13 15.93
N ASN A 103 -7.66 -0.58 16.84
CA ASN A 103 -8.76 -1.48 16.50
C ASN A 103 -9.85 -0.86 15.59
N LYS A 104 -9.87 0.47 15.46
CA LYS A 104 -10.77 1.22 14.56
C LYS A 104 -10.22 1.32 13.14
N VAL A 105 -8.91 1.13 12.95
CA VAL A 105 -8.29 1.10 11.62
C VAL A 105 -8.72 -0.18 10.89
N ASP A 106 -9.24 0.03 9.68
CA ASP A 106 -9.81 -1.01 8.82
C ASP A 106 -8.78 -1.64 7.88
N LEU A 107 -7.86 -0.80 7.39
CA LEU A 107 -6.86 -1.16 6.40
C LEU A 107 -5.62 -0.28 6.60
N ILE A 108 -4.44 -0.87 6.45
CA ILE A 108 -3.18 -0.15 6.26
C ILE A 108 -2.78 -0.35 4.80
N SER A 109 -2.52 0.73 4.09
CA SER A 109 -2.09 0.74 2.70
C SER A 109 -0.66 1.22 2.64
N VAL A 110 0.21 0.46 1.98
CA VAL A 110 1.65 0.71 1.95
C VAL A 110 2.08 0.91 0.50
N GLU A 111 2.82 1.98 0.26
CA GLU A 111 3.57 2.18 -0.96
C GLU A 111 4.84 1.33 -0.94
N ASP A 112 5.13 0.67 -2.05
CA ASP A 112 6.38 -0.07 -2.17
C ASP A 112 7.54 0.85 -2.56
N LEU A 113 8.70 0.59 -1.98
CA LEU A 113 9.98 1.20 -2.35
C LEU A 113 10.73 0.22 -3.26
N GLN A 114 10.81 0.54 -4.55
CA GLN A 114 11.60 -0.22 -5.51
C GLN A 114 13.07 0.22 -5.46
N VAL A 115 13.98 -0.72 -5.21
CA VAL A 115 15.43 -0.48 -5.12
C VAL A 115 16.14 -1.67 -5.77
N GLY A 116 16.76 -1.44 -6.93
CA GLY A 116 17.26 -2.53 -7.77
C GLY A 116 16.15 -3.54 -8.09
N ASP A 117 16.43 -4.82 -7.85
CA ASP A 117 15.49 -5.92 -8.03
C ASP A 117 14.55 -6.14 -6.84
N PHE A 118 14.72 -5.39 -5.75
CA PHE A 118 13.93 -5.54 -4.54
C PHE A 118 12.80 -4.52 -4.44
N SER A 119 11.68 -4.98 -3.87
CA SER A 119 10.51 -4.15 -3.56
C SER A 119 10.25 -4.24 -2.05
N PHE A 120 10.41 -3.13 -1.35
CA PHE A 120 10.23 -3.06 0.10
C PHE A 120 8.86 -2.48 0.49
N PRO A 121 8.16 -3.03 1.49
CA PRO A 121 8.57 -4.21 2.26
C PRO A 121 8.49 -5.50 1.42
N ILE A 122 9.51 -6.36 1.58
CA ILE A 122 9.61 -7.65 0.89
C ILE A 122 8.43 -8.54 1.28
N ASP A 123 8.06 -8.52 2.56
CA ASP A 123 6.85 -9.19 3.08
C ASP A 123 5.97 -8.18 3.83
N PRO A 124 5.02 -7.52 3.14
CA PRO A 124 4.07 -6.61 3.77
C PRO A 124 3.16 -7.28 4.82
N MET A 125 3.04 -8.62 4.80
CA MET A 125 2.25 -9.36 5.79
C MET A 125 2.83 -9.21 7.20
N THR A 126 4.15 -9.07 7.35
CA THR A 126 4.78 -8.86 8.65
C THR A 126 4.24 -7.61 9.34
N LEU A 127 4.00 -6.52 8.60
CA LEU A 127 3.36 -5.32 9.15
C LEU A 127 1.92 -5.62 9.61
N GLY A 128 1.18 -6.44 8.86
CA GLY A 128 -0.16 -6.88 9.22
C GLY A 128 -0.19 -7.69 10.51
N GLU A 129 0.78 -8.57 10.71
CA GLU A 129 0.97 -9.35 11.95
C GLU A 129 1.31 -8.43 13.14
N MET A 130 2.26 -7.51 12.97
CA MET A 130 2.68 -6.56 14.01
C MET A 130 1.53 -5.64 14.47
N THR A 131 0.64 -5.26 13.55
CA THR A 131 -0.47 -4.33 13.81
C THR A 131 -1.81 -5.04 14.06
N ASN A 132 -1.88 -6.34 13.80
CA ASN A 132 -3.13 -7.10 13.69
C ASN A 132 -4.17 -6.39 12.79
N ARG A 133 -3.72 -5.80 11.67
CA ARG A 133 -4.54 -5.11 10.67
C ARG A 133 -4.41 -5.76 9.30
N LEU A 134 -5.43 -5.60 8.47
CA LEU A 134 -5.33 -5.90 7.04
C LEU A 134 -4.32 -4.93 6.42
N VAL A 135 -3.42 -5.45 5.59
CA VAL A 135 -2.48 -4.63 4.81
C VAL A 135 -2.80 -4.75 3.33
N SER A 136 -2.81 -3.65 2.60
CA SER A 136 -2.80 -3.63 1.14
C SER A 136 -1.49 -3.03 0.64
N SER A 137 -0.86 -3.63 -0.35
CA SER A 137 0.36 -3.12 -0.98
C SER A 137 0.38 -3.49 -2.47
N ARG A 138 1.47 -3.18 -3.19
CA ARG A 138 1.70 -3.65 -4.56
C ARG A 138 0.51 -3.37 -5.47
N PHE A 139 0.36 -2.10 -5.79
CA PHE A 139 -0.72 -1.63 -6.65
C PHE A 139 -0.29 -1.67 -8.11
N TYR A 140 -1.14 -2.21 -8.99
CA TYR A 140 -0.85 -2.35 -10.43
C TYR A 140 -1.99 -1.80 -11.28
N ILE A 141 -1.67 -1.46 -12.52
CA ILE A 141 -2.60 -1.21 -13.62
C ILE A 141 -2.30 -2.19 -14.74
N GLY A 142 -3.29 -2.97 -15.13
CA GLY A 142 -3.19 -3.94 -16.24
C GLY A 142 -4.41 -3.83 -17.12
N SER A 143 -4.35 -4.38 -18.33
CA SER A 143 -5.58 -4.57 -19.12
C SER A 143 -6.23 -5.90 -18.73
N GLY A 144 -7.54 -6.05 -18.89
CA GLY A 144 -8.28 -7.19 -18.34
C GLY A 144 -7.97 -8.57 -18.93
N ASP A 145 -7.01 -8.64 -19.85
CA ASP A 145 -6.54 -9.88 -20.49
C ASP A 145 -5.40 -10.50 -19.69
N GLU A 146 -5.49 -11.81 -19.42
CA GLU A 146 -4.49 -12.61 -18.67
C GLU A 146 -3.08 -12.59 -19.31
N LYS A 147 -2.96 -12.11 -20.55
CA LYS A 147 -1.70 -11.98 -21.30
C LYS A 147 -1.13 -10.57 -21.34
N SER A 148 -1.81 -9.59 -20.75
CA SER A 148 -1.35 -8.20 -20.77
C SER A 148 -0.33 -7.93 -19.66
N GLU A 149 0.66 -7.10 -19.95
CA GLU A 149 1.64 -6.67 -18.95
C GLU A 149 0.94 -5.86 -17.84
N GLU A 150 1.07 -6.33 -16.59
CA GLU A 150 0.70 -5.56 -15.41
C GLU A 150 1.77 -4.48 -15.20
N MET A 151 1.37 -3.21 -15.29
CA MET A 151 2.24 -2.08 -15.00
C MET A 151 2.09 -1.70 -13.53
N PRO A 152 3.16 -1.65 -12.73
CA PRO A 152 3.05 -1.14 -11.36
C PRO A 152 2.51 0.29 -11.38
N VAL A 153 1.66 0.64 -10.41
CA VAL A 153 1.23 2.01 -10.20
C VAL A 153 2.45 2.80 -9.75
N SER A 154 3.14 3.39 -10.72
CA SER A 154 4.29 4.24 -10.44
C SER A 154 3.83 5.51 -9.73
N ARG A 155 4.73 6.12 -8.96
CA ARG A 155 4.49 7.38 -8.27
C ARG A 155 3.95 8.48 -9.18
N ALA A 156 4.48 8.58 -10.40
CA ALA A 156 4.04 9.57 -11.39
C ALA A 156 2.58 9.35 -11.81
N LEU A 157 2.18 8.09 -11.97
CA LEU A 157 0.84 7.71 -12.35
C LEU A 157 -0.15 7.89 -11.18
N LEU A 158 0.27 7.51 -9.98
CA LEU A 158 -0.45 7.71 -8.72
C LEU A 158 -0.77 9.19 -8.49
N ARG A 159 0.23 10.05 -8.69
CA ARG A 159 0.11 11.50 -8.60
C ARG A 159 -0.87 12.04 -9.64
N SER A 160 -0.69 11.69 -10.92
CA SER A 160 -1.61 12.13 -11.99
C SER A 160 -3.07 11.68 -11.78
N MET A 161 -3.30 10.42 -11.38
CA MET A 161 -4.65 9.87 -11.17
C MET A 161 -5.37 10.51 -9.99
N LEU A 162 -4.63 10.80 -8.91
CA LEU A 162 -5.21 11.21 -7.64
C LEU A 162 -5.07 12.71 -7.39
N ASP A 163 -4.25 13.45 -8.15
CA ASP A 163 -4.06 14.90 -7.98
C ASP A 163 -5.39 15.65 -8.07
N HIS A 164 -6.24 15.33 -9.05
CA HIS A 164 -7.57 15.94 -9.15
C HIS A 164 -8.49 15.62 -7.97
N MET A 165 -8.38 14.41 -7.42
CA MET A 165 -9.14 14.02 -6.22
C MET A 165 -8.59 14.74 -4.99
N ILE A 166 -7.26 14.78 -4.83
CA ILE A 166 -6.55 15.35 -3.69
C ILE A 166 -6.68 16.87 -3.64
N ASP A 167 -6.56 17.55 -4.79
CA ASP A 167 -6.77 19.00 -4.91
C ASP A 167 -8.17 19.39 -4.47
N ARG A 168 -9.19 18.59 -4.82
CA ARG A 168 -10.57 18.79 -4.37
C ARG A 168 -10.71 18.74 -2.84
N PHE A 169 -9.83 18.02 -2.15
CA PHE A 169 -9.84 17.91 -0.68
C PHE A 169 -8.98 18.96 0.03
N GLY A 170 -8.27 19.83 -0.72
CA GLY A 170 -7.47 20.91 -0.14
C GLY A 170 -6.33 20.42 0.77
N LEU A 171 -5.75 19.25 0.47
CA LEU A 171 -4.66 18.69 1.26
C LEU A 171 -3.33 19.39 0.98
N ASP A 172 -2.59 19.68 2.05
CA ASP A 172 -1.20 20.16 1.99
C ASP A 172 -0.32 19.16 1.25
N THR A 173 0.66 19.68 0.51
CA THR A 173 1.53 18.90 -0.39
C THR A 173 2.19 17.71 0.30
N GLU A 174 2.58 17.87 1.57
CA GLU A 174 3.22 16.84 2.40
C GLU A 174 2.28 15.65 2.69
N VAL A 175 0.98 15.92 2.87
CA VAL A 175 0.00 14.88 3.21
C VAL A 175 -0.47 14.11 1.98
N ARG A 176 -0.39 14.73 0.81
CA ARG A 176 -0.98 14.20 -0.44
C ARG A 176 -0.55 12.79 -0.73
N LYS A 177 0.74 12.50 -0.57
CA LYS A 177 1.31 11.20 -0.93
C LYS A 177 0.75 10.07 -0.07
N ALA A 178 0.81 10.21 1.25
CA ALA A 178 0.26 9.23 2.17
C ALA A 178 -1.28 9.09 2.01
N ALA A 179 -2.01 10.20 1.81
CA ALA A 179 -3.44 10.15 1.53
C ALA A 179 -3.76 9.42 0.22
N ALA A 180 -2.94 9.60 -0.81
CA ALA A 180 -3.08 8.95 -2.10
C ALA A 180 -2.91 7.42 -1.99
N VAL A 181 -1.93 6.96 -1.21
CA VAL A 181 -1.75 5.53 -0.92
C VAL A 181 -2.96 4.94 -0.21
N ALA A 182 -3.55 5.67 0.74
CA ALA A 182 -4.80 5.26 1.39
C ALA A 182 -5.98 5.16 0.41
N LEU A 183 -6.05 6.08 -0.57
CA LEU A 183 -7.06 6.03 -1.63
C LEU A 183 -6.88 4.83 -2.54
N LEU A 184 -5.65 4.46 -2.91
CA LEU A 184 -5.39 3.25 -3.68
C LEU A 184 -5.88 2.00 -2.95
N GLY A 185 -5.61 1.91 -1.65
CA GLY A 185 -6.15 0.85 -0.80
C GLY A 185 -7.67 0.80 -0.80
N ASN A 186 -8.32 1.97 -0.66
CA ASN A 186 -9.78 2.06 -0.75
C ASN A 186 -10.28 1.54 -2.10
N GLU A 187 -9.73 2.03 -3.19
CA GLU A 187 -10.17 1.64 -4.53
C GLU A 187 -9.97 0.15 -4.76
N ALA A 188 -8.80 -0.40 -4.41
CA ALA A 188 -8.51 -1.82 -4.53
C ALA A 188 -9.54 -2.70 -3.79
N ILE A 189 -10.12 -2.25 -2.66
CA ILE A 189 -11.15 -3.02 -1.96
C ILE A 189 -12.33 -3.35 -2.88
N PHE A 190 -12.77 -2.43 -3.74
CA PHE A 190 -14.04 -2.53 -4.49
C PHE A 190 -13.97 -3.35 -5.78
N ASN A 191 -12.82 -3.96 -6.05
CA ASN A 191 -12.48 -4.44 -7.38
C ASN A 191 -12.57 -5.99 -7.44
N GLU A 192 -13.39 -6.53 -8.34
CA GLU A 192 -14.16 -7.77 -8.13
C GLU A 192 -13.50 -9.13 -8.45
N ARG A 193 -12.31 -9.19 -9.06
CA ARG A 193 -11.64 -10.49 -9.23
C ARG A 193 -10.66 -10.74 -8.09
N ALA A 194 -11.13 -11.49 -7.09
CA ALA A 194 -10.33 -12.00 -5.98
C ALA A 194 -9.65 -13.33 -6.38
N SER A 195 -8.40 -13.28 -6.83
CA SER A 195 -7.57 -14.48 -7.02
C SER A 195 -6.72 -14.73 -5.78
N GLU A 196 -6.68 -15.97 -5.31
CA GLU A 196 -5.77 -16.37 -4.24
C GLU A 196 -4.38 -16.56 -4.85
N VAL A 197 -3.40 -15.80 -4.37
CA VAL A 197 -2.00 -15.98 -4.77
C VAL A 197 -1.32 -16.79 -3.68
N VAL A 198 -0.68 -17.88 -4.09
CA VAL A 198 0.18 -18.69 -3.22
C VAL A 198 1.60 -18.17 -3.43
N ASN A 199 2.15 -17.49 -2.42
CA ASN A 199 3.56 -17.15 -2.44
C ASN A 199 4.37 -18.41 -2.11
N GLU A 200 5.02 -19.00 -3.12
CA GLU A 200 6.04 -20.03 -2.93
C GLU A 200 7.35 -19.33 -2.54
N THR A 201 7.53 -19.05 -1.25
CA THR A 201 8.88 -18.75 -0.74
C THR A 201 9.68 -20.06 -0.74
N GLY A 202 10.80 -20.08 -1.45
CA GLY A 202 11.60 -21.26 -1.74
C GLY A 202 12.04 -22.09 -0.53
N ALA A 203 12.18 -23.40 -0.80
CA ALA A 203 12.85 -24.44 -0.02
C ALA A 203 12.48 -24.57 1.46
N GLY A 204 11.38 -25.27 1.71
CA GLY A 204 11.08 -25.90 2.99
C GLY A 204 9.59 -25.87 3.28
N GLU A 205 8.97 -27.03 3.49
CA GLU A 205 7.56 -27.19 3.84
C GLU A 205 7.19 -26.31 5.06
N ARG A 206 6.79 -25.06 4.82
CA ARG A 206 6.21 -24.17 5.83
C ARG A 206 4.93 -23.58 5.26
N LYS A 207 3.84 -23.84 6.01
CA LYS A 207 2.47 -23.33 5.88
C LYS A 207 2.20 -22.39 4.70
N ARG A 208 1.32 -22.83 3.81
CA ARG A 208 0.63 -22.00 2.79
C ARG A 208 0.18 -20.65 3.40
N ARG A 209 0.93 -19.58 3.12
CA ARG A 209 0.55 -18.20 3.48
C ARG A 209 -0.37 -17.65 2.39
N ARG A 210 -1.42 -16.94 2.78
CA ARG A 210 -2.59 -16.67 1.92
C ARG A 210 -2.69 -15.16 1.61
N THR A 211 -2.53 -14.79 0.34
CA THR A 211 -2.70 -13.42 -0.17
C THR A 211 -3.86 -13.37 -1.15
N LEU A 212 -4.50 -12.21 -1.30
CA LEU A 212 -5.63 -12.01 -2.22
C LEU A 212 -5.38 -10.79 -3.12
N LYS A 213 -5.46 -10.95 -4.44
CA LYS A 213 -5.41 -9.86 -5.43
C LYS A 213 -6.80 -9.44 -5.87
N THR A 214 -7.06 -8.15 -6.10
CA THR A 214 -8.35 -7.59 -6.60
C THR A 214 -8.19 -6.90 -7.97
N MET A 215 -9.23 -6.82 -8.83
CA MET A 215 -9.15 -6.23 -10.20
C MET A 215 -10.34 -5.29 -10.53
N LYS A 216 -10.15 -4.03 -11.01
CA LYS A 216 -11.24 -3.04 -11.31
C LYS A 216 -11.55 -2.90 -12.79
N LYS A 217 -12.79 -2.95 -13.27
CA LYS A 217 -13.09 -2.41 -14.61
C LYS A 217 -13.17 -0.88 -14.53
N ALA A 218 -12.29 -0.12 -15.19
CA ALA A 218 -12.49 1.33 -15.30
C ALA A 218 -13.85 1.62 -15.98
N ALA A 219 -14.64 2.52 -15.40
CA ALA A 219 -15.93 2.91 -15.98
C ALA A 219 -15.67 3.88 -17.15
N GLY A 220 -15.74 3.38 -18.37
CA GLY A 220 -15.63 4.20 -19.58
C GLY A 220 -15.40 3.39 -20.85
N ILE A 221 -16.40 3.43 -21.74
CA ILE A 221 -16.45 2.97 -23.14
C ILE A 221 -16.37 1.45 -23.35
N GLU A 222 -17.49 0.86 -23.81
CA GLU A 222 -17.48 -0.46 -24.42
C GLU A 222 -16.71 -0.39 -25.74
N GLY A 223 -15.48 -0.92 -25.74
CA GLY A 223 -14.58 -1.03 -26.88
C GLY A 223 -13.15 -1.21 -26.39
N GLU A 224 -12.41 -2.13 -27.00
CA GLU A 224 -10.98 -2.50 -26.83
C GLU A 224 -10.15 -1.80 -25.72
N GLY A 225 -9.57 -2.60 -24.82
CA GLY A 225 -8.45 -2.17 -23.97
C GLY A 225 -8.81 -1.49 -22.64
N THR A 226 -9.74 -2.07 -21.85
CA THR A 226 -10.04 -1.53 -20.51
C THR A 226 -8.90 -1.78 -19.52
N SER A 227 -8.46 -0.73 -18.82
CA SER A 227 -7.46 -0.81 -17.76
C SER A 227 -8.09 -1.05 -16.38
N TYR A 228 -7.35 -1.73 -15.51
CA TYR A 228 -7.82 -2.21 -14.21
C TYR A 228 -6.84 -1.84 -13.10
N LEU A 229 -7.33 -1.37 -11.95
CA LEU A 229 -6.50 -1.16 -10.75
C LEU A 229 -6.52 -2.40 -9.85
N TYR A 230 -5.33 -2.80 -9.41
CA TYR A 230 -5.08 -3.97 -8.57
C TYR A 230 -4.35 -3.61 -7.28
N GLY A 231 -4.47 -4.47 -6.27
CA GLY A 231 -3.70 -4.41 -5.02
C GLY A 231 -3.61 -5.79 -4.38
N GLU A 232 -2.50 -6.08 -3.70
CA GLU A 232 -2.32 -7.28 -2.89
C GLU A 232 -2.82 -7.05 -1.47
N PHE A 233 -3.68 -7.94 -0.96
CA PHE A 233 -4.21 -7.89 0.40
C PHE A 233 -3.62 -9.01 1.26
N HIS A 234 -2.97 -8.61 2.35
CA HIS A 234 -2.29 -9.46 3.32
C HIS A 234 -3.06 -9.47 4.63
N PHE A 235 -3.56 -10.64 5.02
CA PHE A 235 -4.40 -10.79 6.20
C PHE A 235 -3.56 -11.32 7.37
N PRO A 236 -3.63 -10.69 8.56
CA PRO A 236 -3.06 -11.28 9.75
C PRO A 236 -3.85 -12.56 10.10
N ASP A 237 -3.12 -13.53 10.63
CA ASP A 237 -3.63 -14.83 11.10
C ASP A 237 -4.79 -14.69 12.11
#